data_AF-A0A812XGH7-F1
#
_entry.id   AF-A0A812XGH7-F1
#
_cell.length_a   1.000
_cell.length_b   1.000
_cell.length_c   1.000
_cell.angle_alpha   90.00
_cell.angle_beta   90.00
_cell.angle_gamma   90.00
#
_symmetry.space_group_name_H-M   'P 1'
#
loop_
_entity.id
_entity.type
_entity.pdbx_description
1 polymer ?
#
loop_
_entity_poly.entity_id
_entity_poly.type
_entity_poly.pdbx_seq_one_letter_code
_entity_poly.pdbx_strand_id
1 'polypeptide(L)'
;MATALKMILLPGTRCNDGNPGAMYLSPVPVKSYVGKTVWHVHLEGGGYCYDQESCESPAHSDFLESMQKRSRQIWKGGIFARGLGATPFLATAAHAYIGYCSSDSWMGNTSRTWRGHTWYFEGAHILATAVSSLLEQHGMKNAALVLFSGCSAGGRGMVYNLDGLCRLVHASVPKAACAGLGDAAWWVDSVSVPPASSSGAETVWESRLRRVTLLGSQLWGGSTLSESVENCRSQRGWHPGAEFVEGAELGPGSPNISSFDPCMFGPVLSSFVESPLLLSMQ
;
A
#
# COMPACT_ATOMS: atom_id res chain seq x y z
N MET A 1 8.78 -20.71 14.35
CA MET A 1 7.39 -20.69 14.88
C MET A 1 6.74 -19.37 14.51
N ALA A 2 5.42 -19.35 14.29
CA ALA A 2 4.69 -18.10 14.05
C ALA A 2 4.74 -17.18 15.28
N THR A 3 4.75 -15.87 15.05
CA THR A 3 4.74 -14.86 16.11
C THR A 3 3.33 -14.37 16.35
N ALA A 4 2.93 -14.25 17.63
CA ALA A 4 1.68 -13.64 18.02
C ALA A 4 1.81 -12.11 17.98
N LEU A 5 0.84 -11.42 17.38
CA LEU A 5 0.73 -9.97 17.37
C LEU A 5 -0.64 -9.55 17.91
N LYS A 6 -0.66 -8.50 18.75
CA LYS A 6 -1.86 -7.99 19.40
C LYS A 6 -2.32 -6.68 18.76
N MET A 7 -3.62 -6.56 18.55
CA MET A 7 -4.24 -5.40 17.93
C MET A 7 -4.10 -4.15 18.79
N ILE A 8 -3.82 -3.03 18.13
CA ILE A 8 -3.86 -1.66 18.64
C ILE A 8 -4.70 -0.86 17.65
N LEU A 9 -5.78 -0.26 18.14
CA LEU A 9 -6.61 0.64 17.34
C LEU A 9 -5.84 1.93 17.07
N LEU A 10 -6.15 2.57 15.94
CA LEU A 10 -5.58 3.86 15.53
C LEU A 10 -6.69 4.92 15.51
N PRO A 11 -7.01 5.54 16.66
CA PRO A 11 -8.02 6.60 16.73
C PRO A 11 -7.70 7.75 15.78
N GLY A 12 -8.74 8.36 15.20
CA GLY A 12 -8.58 9.47 14.25
C GLY A 12 -8.29 9.05 12.81
N THR A 13 -8.25 7.74 12.53
CA THR A 13 -8.24 7.17 11.18
C THR A 13 -9.57 6.51 10.86
N ARG A 14 -9.88 6.29 9.58
CA ARG A 14 -11.11 5.61 9.14
C ARG A 14 -10.83 4.56 8.08
N CYS A 15 -11.25 3.33 8.35
CA CYS A 15 -11.47 2.30 7.34
C CYS A 15 -12.64 2.69 6.41
N ASN A 16 -12.87 1.91 5.35
CA ASN A 16 -13.94 2.18 4.38
C ASN A 16 -15.33 2.39 5.01
N ASP A 17 -15.62 1.68 6.10
CA ASP A 17 -16.87 1.75 6.85
C ASP A 17 -16.94 2.88 7.89
N GLY A 18 -15.89 3.71 8.00
CA GLY A 18 -15.76 4.79 8.97
C GLY A 18 -15.25 4.37 10.34
N ASN A 19 -15.02 3.08 10.59
CA ASN A 19 -14.45 2.62 11.86
C ASN A 19 -12.94 2.88 11.93
N PRO A 20 -12.34 2.99 13.12
CA PRO A 20 -10.90 3.18 13.25
C PRO A 20 -10.08 2.06 12.61
N GLY A 21 -9.01 2.44 11.92
CA GLY A 21 -7.96 1.52 11.49
C GLY A 21 -7.27 0.86 12.68
N ALA A 22 -6.45 -0.15 12.41
CA ALA A 22 -5.68 -0.82 13.45
C ALA A 22 -4.37 -1.39 12.91
N MET A 23 -3.41 -1.55 13.82
CA MET A 23 -2.18 -2.31 13.60
C MET A 23 -2.08 -3.43 14.62
N TYR A 24 -1.19 -4.40 14.39
CA TYR A 24 -0.88 -5.46 15.32
C TYR A 24 0.59 -5.41 15.67
N LEU A 25 0.90 -5.42 16.97
CA LEU A 25 2.28 -5.39 17.46
C LEU A 25 2.66 -6.71 18.11
N SER A 26 3.85 -7.20 17.78
CA SER A 26 4.48 -8.28 18.55
C SER A 26 5.00 -7.75 19.89
N PRO A 27 5.15 -8.62 20.91
CA PRO A 27 5.96 -8.28 22.07
C PRO A 27 7.38 -7.85 21.65
N VAL A 28 7.80 -6.65 22.09
CA VAL A 28 9.13 -6.10 21.80
C VAL A 28 10.19 -6.99 22.48
N PRO A 29 11.14 -7.57 21.73
CA PRO A 29 12.18 -8.40 22.34
C PRO A 29 13.17 -7.56 23.16
N VAL A 30 13.60 -8.09 24.30
CA VAL A 30 14.47 -7.40 25.29
C VAL A 30 15.91 -7.20 24.81
N LYS A 31 16.38 -7.98 23.82
CA LYS A 31 17.69 -7.85 23.18
C LYS A 31 17.58 -8.24 21.71
N SER A 32 17.87 -7.31 20.82
CA SER A 32 17.86 -7.49 19.37
C SER A 32 19.22 -7.97 18.84
N TYR A 33 19.28 -8.27 17.54
CA TYR A 33 20.52 -8.62 16.82
C TYR A 33 21.62 -7.59 17.07
N VAL A 34 22.74 -8.03 17.68
CA VAL A 34 23.93 -7.21 18.01
C VAL A 34 23.64 -5.98 18.89
N GLY A 35 22.58 -6.03 19.71
CA GLY A 35 22.22 -4.93 20.62
C GLY A 35 21.63 -3.69 19.93
N LYS A 36 21.26 -3.79 18.64
CA LYS A 36 20.64 -2.71 17.84
C LYS A 36 19.17 -2.97 17.63
N THR A 37 18.28 -2.06 18.01
CA THR A 37 16.82 -2.28 17.88
C THR A 37 16.40 -2.29 16.41
N VAL A 38 15.77 -3.37 15.96
CA VAL A 38 15.25 -3.52 14.60
C VAL A 38 13.73 -3.48 14.65
N TRP A 39 13.15 -2.67 13.77
CA TRP A 39 11.71 -2.65 13.53
C TRP A 39 11.39 -3.17 12.15
N HIS A 40 10.39 -4.03 12.08
CA HIS A 40 9.80 -4.51 10.84
C HIS A 40 8.32 -4.10 10.84
N VAL A 41 7.94 -3.25 9.88
CA VAL A 41 6.59 -2.71 9.74
C VAL A 41 6.02 -3.19 8.41
N HIS A 42 5.02 -4.05 8.46
CA HIS A 42 4.43 -4.67 7.28
C HIS A 42 3.07 -4.09 6.95
N LEU A 43 2.84 -3.78 5.68
CA LEU A 43 1.58 -3.35 5.11
C LEU A 43 0.85 -4.55 4.52
N GLU A 44 -0.33 -4.84 5.06
CA GLU A 44 -1.22 -5.86 4.51
C GLU A 44 -1.66 -5.52 3.08
N GLY A 45 -1.80 -6.55 2.24
CA GLY A 45 -2.46 -6.47 0.94
C GLY A 45 -3.90 -6.99 1.02
N GLY A 46 -4.68 -6.82 -0.03
CA GLY A 46 -6.06 -7.30 -0.06
C GLY A 46 -6.89 -6.77 -1.22
N GLY A 47 -6.28 -6.57 -2.39
CA GLY A 47 -6.94 -5.95 -3.53
C GLY A 47 -7.24 -4.46 -3.31
N TYR A 48 -8.24 -3.95 -4.01
CA TYR A 48 -8.64 -2.55 -4.07
C TYR A 48 -9.99 -2.44 -4.78
N CYS A 49 -10.64 -1.28 -4.67
CA CYS A 49 -11.77 -0.92 -5.53
C CYS A 49 -11.55 0.47 -6.14
N TYR A 50 -12.09 0.72 -7.32
CA TYR A 50 -11.71 1.84 -8.18
C TYR A 50 -12.91 2.62 -8.74
N ASP A 51 -14.13 2.19 -8.43
CA ASP A 51 -15.39 2.85 -8.74
C ASP A 51 -16.48 2.37 -7.76
N GLN A 52 -17.69 2.94 -7.85
CA GLN A 52 -18.80 2.56 -6.98
C GLN A 52 -19.14 1.06 -7.10
N GLU A 53 -19.21 0.53 -8.32
CA GLU A 53 -19.62 -0.85 -8.58
C GLU A 53 -18.62 -1.86 -7.99
N SER A 54 -17.32 -1.63 -8.19
CA SER A 54 -16.28 -2.49 -7.63
C SER A 54 -16.24 -2.42 -6.11
N CYS A 55 -16.44 -1.25 -5.49
CA CYS A 55 -16.47 -1.11 -4.03
C CYS A 55 -17.71 -1.78 -3.42
N GLU A 56 -18.89 -1.59 -4.01
CA GLU A 56 -20.15 -2.20 -3.54
C GLU A 56 -20.30 -3.68 -3.95
N SER A 57 -19.34 -4.25 -4.70
CA SER A 57 -19.43 -5.64 -5.15
C SER A 57 -19.33 -6.63 -3.98
N PRO A 58 -20.09 -7.75 -4.00
CA PRO A 58 -19.96 -8.80 -3.00
C PRO A 58 -18.54 -9.35 -2.90
N ALA A 59 -17.88 -9.52 -4.05
CA ALA A 59 -16.49 -9.99 -4.11
C ALA A 59 -15.52 -9.07 -3.35
N HIS A 60 -15.72 -7.75 -3.40
CA HIS A 60 -14.91 -6.83 -2.63
C HIS A 60 -15.24 -6.87 -1.13
N SER A 61 -16.53 -6.89 -0.81
CA SER A 61 -17.04 -6.92 0.57
C SER A 61 -16.60 -8.17 1.34
N ASP A 62 -16.50 -9.32 0.65
CA ASP A 62 -16.03 -10.58 1.22
C ASP A 62 -14.51 -10.58 1.49
N PHE A 63 -13.75 -9.76 0.77
CA PHE A 63 -12.29 -9.71 0.85
C PHE A 63 -11.76 -8.72 1.90
N LEU A 64 -12.44 -7.59 2.12
CA LEU A 64 -11.95 -6.52 3.01
C LEU A 64 -12.86 -6.34 4.22
N GLU A 65 -12.49 -7.03 5.29
CA GLU A 65 -13.19 -6.95 6.57
C GLU A 65 -12.75 -5.73 7.38
N SER A 66 -13.73 -5.04 7.98
CA SER A 66 -13.53 -3.99 8.99
C SER A 66 -12.60 -4.45 10.11
N MET A 67 -11.67 -3.58 10.53
CA MET A 67 -10.73 -3.89 11.60
C MET A 67 -11.41 -4.26 12.93
N GLN A 68 -12.62 -3.75 13.19
CA GLN A 68 -13.36 -4.06 14.42
C GLN A 68 -13.89 -5.49 14.49
N LYS A 69 -14.13 -6.13 13.34
CA LYS A 69 -14.64 -7.51 13.26
C LYS A 69 -13.51 -8.54 13.35
N ARG A 70 -12.28 -8.12 13.08
CA ARG A 70 -11.09 -8.99 13.13
C ARG A 70 -10.70 -9.37 14.56
N SER A 71 -10.05 -10.53 14.69
CA SER A 71 -9.49 -11.00 15.97
C SER A 71 -8.53 -9.98 16.58
N ARG A 72 -8.56 -9.83 17.90
CA ARG A 72 -7.63 -8.98 18.67
C ARG A 72 -6.20 -9.52 18.71
N GLN A 73 -5.99 -10.77 18.32
CA GLN A 73 -4.67 -11.38 18.19
C GLN A 73 -4.59 -12.19 16.90
N ILE A 74 -3.47 -12.04 16.19
CA ILE A 74 -3.16 -12.79 14.97
C ILE A 74 -1.82 -13.51 15.14
N TRP A 75 -1.63 -14.57 14.35
CA TRP A 75 -0.37 -15.31 14.28
C TRP A 75 0.19 -15.16 12.86
N LYS A 76 1.46 -14.72 12.75
CA LYS A 76 2.12 -14.54 11.45
C LYS A 76 3.41 -15.36 11.38
N GLY A 77 3.57 -16.11 10.28
CA GLY A 77 4.76 -16.88 9.93
C GLY A 77 5.70 -16.11 8.97
N GLY A 78 6.53 -16.83 8.23
CA GLY A 78 7.42 -16.23 7.22
C GLY A 78 8.39 -15.22 7.83
N ILE A 79 8.42 -13.99 7.31
CA ILE A 79 9.29 -12.90 7.78
C ILE A 79 8.99 -12.43 9.22
N PHE A 80 7.88 -12.87 9.81
CA PHE A 80 7.53 -12.64 11.22
C PHE A 80 7.96 -13.79 12.13
N ALA A 81 8.40 -14.92 11.57
CA ALA A 81 8.69 -16.10 12.36
C ALA A 81 9.89 -15.88 13.28
N ARG A 82 9.84 -16.51 14.45
CA ARG A 82 10.94 -16.54 15.42
C ARG A 82 11.50 -17.97 15.55
N GLY A 83 12.79 -18.07 15.86
CA GLY A 83 13.51 -19.34 16.13
C GLY A 83 14.31 -19.88 14.94
N LEU A 84 14.69 -21.16 15.03
CA LEU A 84 15.50 -21.85 14.01
C LEU A 84 14.81 -21.81 12.64
N GLY A 85 15.56 -21.46 11.60
CA GLY A 85 15.08 -21.34 10.22
C GLY A 85 14.44 -19.98 9.86
N ALA A 86 14.25 -19.07 10.82
CA ALA A 86 13.86 -17.70 10.53
C ALA A 86 15.07 -16.86 10.06
N THR A 87 14.83 -15.82 9.27
CA THR A 87 15.86 -14.85 8.87
C THR A 87 16.51 -14.27 10.14
N PRO A 88 17.81 -14.49 10.39
CA PRO A 88 18.44 -14.18 11.69
C PRO A 88 18.23 -12.74 12.16
N PHE A 89 18.21 -11.80 11.22
CA PHE A 89 17.98 -10.38 11.46
C PHE A 89 16.52 -10.08 11.91
N LEU A 90 15.51 -10.64 11.24
CA LEU A 90 14.10 -10.37 11.54
C LEU A 90 13.55 -11.20 12.71
N ALA A 91 14.14 -12.36 13.00
CA ALA A 91 13.74 -13.21 14.11
C ALA A 91 13.87 -12.52 15.49
N THR A 92 14.63 -11.42 15.57
CA THR A 92 14.82 -10.61 16.79
C THR A 92 14.24 -9.20 16.68
N ALA A 93 13.49 -8.91 15.62
CA ALA A 93 12.89 -7.60 15.42
C ALA A 93 11.61 -7.41 16.25
N ALA A 94 11.29 -6.16 16.54
CA ALA A 94 9.93 -5.76 16.86
C ALA A 94 9.12 -5.76 15.55
N HIS A 95 7.98 -6.45 15.54
CA HIS A 95 7.09 -6.51 14.38
C HIS A 95 5.83 -5.68 14.59
N ALA A 96 5.50 -4.90 13.57
CA ALA A 96 4.21 -4.26 13.38
C ALA A 96 3.58 -4.76 12.08
N TYR A 97 2.28 -5.02 12.11
CA TYR A 97 1.47 -5.39 10.94
C TYR A 97 0.30 -4.43 10.86
N ILE A 98 0.31 -3.53 9.87
CA ILE A 98 -0.75 -2.54 9.70
C ILE A 98 -1.86 -3.17 8.87
N GLY A 99 -3.07 -3.24 9.44
CA GLY A 99 -4.22 -3.86 8.79
C GLY A 99 -4.74 -3.00 7.65
N TYR A 100 -4.99 -3.61 6.51
CA TYR A 100 -5.50 -2.94 5.32
C TYR A 100 -7.03 -2.98 5.33
N CYS A 101 -7.65 -1.80 5.38
CA CYS A 101 -9.09 -1.62 5.45
C CYS A 101 -9.59 -0.39 4.67
N SER A 102 -8.76 0.13 3.76
CA SER A 102 -9.01 1.38 3.04
C SER A 102 -9.26 1.19 1.54
N SER A 103 -9.05 0.00 0.98
CA SER A 103 -9.33 -0.35 -0.43
C SER A 103 -8.65 0.52 -1.50
N ASP A 104 -7.68 1.34 -1.11
CA ASP A 104 -7.06 2.40 -1.91
C ASP A 104 -5.58 2.15 -2.22
N SER A 105 -5.13 0.90 -2.06
CA SER A 105 -3.73 0.50 -2.17
C SER A 105 -2.78 1.40 -1.36
N TRP A 106 -3.26 1.92 -0.23
CA TRP A 106 -2.53 2.81 0.68
C TRP A 106 -2.23 4.21 0.12
N MET A 107 -3.00 4.70 -0.85
CA MET A 107 -2.77 5.98 -1.55
C MET A 107 -3.96 6.95 -1.44
N GLY A 108 -4.83 6.76 -0.46
CA GLY A 108 -6.00 7.59 -0.25
C GLY A 108 -5.91 8.49 0.98
N ASN A 109 -6.54 9.66 0.85
CA ASN A 109 -6.95 10.51 1.97
C ASN A 109 -8.21 11.31 1.61
N THR A 110 -9.27 10.61 1.21
CA THR A 110 -10.51 11.22 0.77
C THR A 110 -11.72 10.37 1.15
N SER A 111 -12.92 10.88 0.89
CA SER A 111 -14.15 10.13 1.03
C SER A 111 -15.07 10.32 -0.17
N ARG A 112 -15.97 9.36 -0.38
CA ARG A 112 -17.00 9.41 -1.42
C ARG A 112 -18.31 8.91 -0.84
N THR A 113 -19.40 9.60 -1.16
CA THR A 113 -20.73 9.19 -0.71
C THR A 113 -21.52 8.68 -1.89
N TRP A 114 -21.96 7.43 -1.80
CA TRP A 114 -22.82 6.78 -2.78
C TRP A 114 -24.08 6.28 -2.09
N ARG A 115 -25.25 6.58 -2.65
CA ARG A 115 -26.55 6.11 -2.15
C ARG A 115 -26.75 6.35 -0.63
N GLY A 116 -26.20 7.45 -0.12
CA GLY A 116 -26.27 7.81 1.31
C GLY A 116 -25.26 7.09 2.22
N HIS A 117 -24.39 6.24 1.68
CA HIS A 117 -23.29 5.61 2.41
C HIS A 117 -21.95 6.25 2.04
N THR A 118 -21.19 6.66 3.05
CA THR A 118 -19.87 7.28 2.86
C THR A 118 -18.77 6.25 3.01
N TRP A 119 -17.99 6.10 1.94
CA TRP A 119 -16.76 5.33 1.88
C TRP A 119 -15.57 6.24 2.19
N TYR A 120 -14.69 5.80 3.08
CA TYR A 120 -13.43 6.48 3.39
C TYR A 120 -12.25 5.73 2.77
N PHE A 121 -11.40 6.45 2.04
CA PHE A 121 -10.16 5.96 1.44
C PHE A 121 -9.03 6.72 2.14
N GLU A 122 -8.57 6.21 3.29
CA GLU A 122 -7.60 6.88 4.16
C GLU A 122 -6.30 6.08 4.36
N GLY A 123 -5.92 5.23 3.41
CA GLY A 123 -4.76 4.35 3.55
C GLY A 123 -3.46 5.09 3.87
N ALA A 124 -3.18 6.22 3.21
CA ALA A 124 -1.98 7.02 3.51
C ALA A 124 -2.02 7.65 4.91
N HIS A 125 -3.21 8.08 5.35
CA HIS A 125 -3.43 8.64 6.70
C HIS A 125 -3.33 7.56 7.80
N ILE A 126 -3.87 6.36 7.55
CA ILE A 126 -3.71 5.19 8.43
C ILE A 126 -2.22 4.87 8.61
N LEU A 127 -1.45 4.84 7.51
CA LEU A 127 -0.01 4.61 7.52
C LEU A 127 0.75 5.63 8.35
N ALA A 128 0.54 6.92 8.07
CA ALA A 128 1.20 8.00 8.81
C ALA A 128 0.88 7.90 10.31
N THR A 129 -0.39 7.68 10.66
CA THR A 129 -0.83 7.55 12.05
C THR A 129 -0.22 6.34 12.74
N ALA A 130 -0.16 5.18 12.07
CA ALA A 130 0.46 3.97 12.60
C ALA A 130 1.95 4.18 12.87
N VAL A 131 2.69 4.77 11.92
CA VAL A 131 4.14 5.01 12.06
C VAL A 131 4.43 6.05 13.15
N SER A 132 3.66 7.13 13.24
CA SER A 132 3.79 8.09 14.33
C SER A 132 3.52 7.45 15.69
N SER A 133 2.47 6.63 15.81
CA SER A 133 2.17 5.87 17.03
C SER A 133 3.32 4.94 17.42
N LEU A 134 3.94 4.25 16.44
CA LEU A 134 5.12 3.41 16.66
C LEU A 134 6.31 4.21 17.21
N LEU A 135 6.59 5.38 16.63
CA LEU A 135 7.69 6.27 17.04
C LEU A 135 7.46 6.83 18.44
N GLU A 136 6.28 7.38 18.70
CA GLU A 136 5.96 8.15 19.89
C GLU A 136 5.63 7.27 21.10
N GLN A 137 4.90 6.16 20.88
CA GLN A 137 4.23 5.42 21.97
C GLN A 137 4.73 3.99 22.13
N HIS A 138 5.33 3.39 21.10
CA HIS A 138 5.68 1.95 21.11
C HIS A 138 7.17 1.65 21.01
N GLY A 139 8.03 2.67 21.10
CA GLY A 139 9.47 2.50 21.27
C GLY A 139 10.28 2.47 19.97
N MET A 140 9.67 2.76 18.82
CA MET A 140 10.40 2.84 17.55
C MET A 140 11.39 4.02 17.51
N LYS A 141 11.27 5.00 18.42
CA LYS A 141 12.26 6.08 18.59
C LYS A 141 13.71 5.62 18.86
N ASN A 142 13.90 4.37 19.29
CA ASN A 142 15.21 3.78 19.57
C ASN A 142 15.69 2.85 18.45
N ALA A 143 15.04 2.88 17.28
CA ALA A 143 15.38 2.00 16.16
C ALA A 143 16.76 2.34 15.59
N ALA A 144 17.56 1.30 15.33
CA ALA A 144 18.74 1.39 14.50
C ALA A 144 18.43 1.14 13.01
N LEU A 145 17.39 0.34 12.74
CA LEU A 145 16.85 0.09 11.40
C LEU A 145 15.33 -0.09 11.48
N VAL A 146 14.62 0.60 10.61
CA VAL A 146 13.21 0.38 10.30
C VAL A 146 13.10 -0.20 8.89
N LEU A 147 12.63 -1.44 8.78
CA LEU A 147 12.32 -2.09 7.51
C LEU A 147 10.81 -2.03 7.29
N PHE A 148 10.39 -1.26 6.29
CA PHE A 148 9.03 -1.32 5.77
C PHE A 148 8.91 -2.47 4.78
N SER A 149 7.83 -3.24 4.87
CA SER A 149 7.53 -4.27 3.87
C SER A 149 6.06 -4.29 3.53
N GLY A 150 5.68 -4.98 2.47
CA GLY A 150 4.28 -5.21 2.14
C GLY A 150 4.13 -6.22 1.03
N CYS A 151 2.95 -6.83 0.93
CA CYS A 151 2.62 -7.81 -0.10
C CYS A 151 1.46 -7.32 -0.98
N SER A 152 1.51 -7.54 -2.29
CA SER A 152 0.44 -7.19 -3.24
C SER A 152 0.06 -5.70 -3.14
N ALA A 153 -1.20 -5.35 -2.85
CA ALA A 153 -1.61 -3.95 -2.63
C ALA A 153 -0.82 -3.25 -1.51
N GLY A 154 -0.39 -3.98 -0.47
CA GLY A 154 0.48 -3.45 0.59
C GLY A 154 1.92 -3.26 0.13
N GLY A 155 2.41 -4.15 -0.74
CA GLY A 155 3.72 -4.01 -1.37
C GLY A 155 3.76 -2.81 -2.29
N ARG A 156 2.74 -2.69 -3.15
CA ARG A 156 2.49 -1.51 -3.97
C ARG A 156 2.50 -0.27 -3.08
N GLY A 157 1.54 -0.16 -2.16
CA GLY A 157 1.39 0.96 -1.23
C GLY A 157 2.65 1.34 -0.47
N MET A 158 3.46 0.37 -0.05
CA MET A 158 4.76 0.63 0.59
C MET A 158 5.69 1.42 -0.33
N VAL A 159 5.81 1.03 -1.62
CA VAL A 159 6.65 1.76 -2.59
C VAL A 159 6.19 3.21 -2.75
N TYR A 160 4.89 3.47 -2.87
CA TYR A 160 4.34 4.82 -3.03
C TYR A 160 4.50 5.70 -1.80
N ASN A 161 4.72 5.11 -0.63
CA ASN A 161 4.83 5.84 0.62
C ASN A 161 6.25 5.82 1.20
N LEU A 162 7.18 5.05 0.64
CA LEU A 162 8.45 4.71 1.30
C LEU A 162 9.29 5.94 1.69
N ASP A 163 9.54 6.88 0.78
CA ASP A 163 10.38 8.03 1.11
C ASP A 163 9.70 8.92 2.16
N GLY A 164 8.37 9.05 2.10
CA GLY A 164 7.59 9.72 3.14
C GLY A 164 7.69 9.05 4.51
N LEU A 165 7.58 7.72 4.54
CA LEU A 165 7.71 6.93 5.77
C LEU A 165 9.14 7.04 6.34
N CYS A 166 10.16 6.96 5.49
CA CYS A 166 11.55 7.15 5.90
C CYS A 166 11.83 8.58 6.38
N ARG A 167 11.20 9.59 5.78
CA ARG A 167 11.26 10.98 6.27
C ARG A 167 10.66 11.12 7.67
N LEU A 168 9.51 10.48 7.94
CA LEU A 168 8.92 10.44 9.28
C LEU A 168 9.84 9.76 10.30
N VAL A 169 10.47 8.64 9.91
CA VAL A 169 11.45 7.94 10.74
C VAL A 169 12.64 8.85 11.03
N HIS A 170 13.25 9.48 10.02
CA HIS A 170 14.43 10.34 10.22
C HIS A 170 14.12 11.62 10.98
N ALA A 171 12.90 12.15 10.89
CA ALA A 171 12.46 13.29 11.70
C ALA A 171 12.47 12.96 13.20
N SER A 172 12.15 11.72 13.57
CA SER A 172 12.15 11.26 14.97
C SER A 172 13.47 10.59 15.39
N VAL A 173 14.16 9.92 14.47
CA VAL A 173 15.35 9.09 14.69
C VAL A 173 16.36 9.32 13.55
N PRO A 174 17.09 10.45 13.53
CA PRO A 174 17.91 10.86 12.38
C PRO A 174 19.02 9.87 11.95
N LYS A 175 19.44 8.98 12.87
CA LYS A 175 20.51 8.00 12.63
C LYS A 175 20.00 6.60 12.29
N ALA A 176 18.68 6.37 12.31
CA ALA A 176 18.13 5.07 11.95
C ALA A 176 18.34 4.84 10.45
N ALA A 177 18.75 3.63 10.07
CA ALA A 177 18.61 3.21 8.69
C ALA A 177 17.12 2.98 8.39
N CYS A 178 16.70 3.27 7.16
CA CYS A 178 15.34 3.04 6.68
C CYS A 178 15.38 2.39 5.30
N ALA A 179 14.55 1.37 5.08
CA ALA A 179 14.50 0.64 3.81
C ALA A 179 13.13 0.00 3.56
N GLY A 180 12.86 -0.33 2.29
CA GLY A 180 11.65 -0.99 1.82
C GLY A 180 11.89 -2.40 1.28
N LEU A 181 10.92 -3.28 1.48
CA LEU A 181 10.85 -4.63 0.91
C LEU A 181 9.45 -4.87 0.30
N GLY A 182 9.33 -4.73 -1.02
CA GLY A 182 8.09 -4.95 -1.74
C GLY A 182 7.96 -6.39 -2.24
N ASP A 183 7.01 -7.14 -1.67
CA ASP A 183 6.59 -8.44 -2.16
C ASP A 183 5.40 -8.29 -3.12
N ALA A 184 5.48 -8.86 -4.33
CA ALA A 184 4.48 -8.69 -5.39
C ALA A 184 4.09 -7.20 -5.59
N ALA A 185 5.07 -6.31 -5.53
CA ALA A 185 4.88 -4.85 -5.46
C ALA A 185 5.12 -4.16 -6.80
N TRP A 186 5.84 -4.83 -7.70
CA TRP A 186 6.27 -4.27 -8.97
C TRP A 186 5.27 -4.54 -10.08
N TRP A 187 4.35 -3.60 -10.28
CA TRP A 187 3.27 -3.78 -11.24
C TRP A 187 3.63 -3.13 -12.57
N VAL A 188 3.47 -3.90 -13.65
CA VAL A 188 3.81 -3.48 -15.01
C VAL A 188 2.54 -3.21 -15.79
N ASP A 189 2.48 -2.01 -16.38
CA ASP A 189 1.44 -1.69 -17.36
C ASP A 189 1.68 -2.49 -18.64
N SER A 190 0.99 -3.61 -18.76
CA SER A 190 1.04 -4.50 -19.90
C SER A 190 -0.36 -4.81 -20.41
N VAL A 191 -0.43 -5.08 -21.70
CA VAL A 191 -1.65 -5.48 -22.39
C VAL A 191 -2.15 -6.80 -21.80
N SER A 192 -3.45 -6.88 -21.52
CA SER A 192 -4.07 -8.09 -20.98
C SER A 192 -4.11 -9.19 -22.05
N VAL A 193 -3.70 -10.42 -21.71
CA VAL A 193 -3.92 -11.58 -22.59
C VAL A 193 -5.42 -11.90 -22.58
N PRO A 194 -6.12 -11.86 -23.73
CA PRO A 194 -7.54 -12.16 -23.78
C PRO A 194 -7.79 -13.63 -23.41
N PRO A 195 -8.93 -13.96 -22.77
CA PRO A 195 -9.30 -15.35 -22.54
C PRO A 195 -9.44 -16.08 -23.87
N ALA A 196 -8.99 -17.34 -23.92
CA ALA A 196 -8.90 -18.17 -25.13
C ALA A 196 -10.22 -18.31 -25.92
N SER A 197 -11.36 -17.98 -25.31
CA SER A 197 -12.70 -18.03 -25.90
C SER A 197 -13.14 -16.76 -26.65
N SER A 198 -12.30 -15.73 -26.74
CA SER A 198 -12.67 -14.43 -27.37
C SER A 198 -12.17 -14.30 -28.81
N SER A 199 -12.41 -15.32 -29.63
CA SER A 199 -12.18 -15.28 -31.07
C SER A 199 -13.29 -14.47 -31.74
N GLY A 200 -13.11 -13.15 -31.91
CA GLY A 200 -13.90 -12.41 -32.91
C GLY A 200 -14.36 -11.00 -32.57
N ALA A 201 -14.03 -10.43 -31.41
CA ALA A 201 -14.13 -8.98 -31.25
C ALA A 201 -12.76 -8.38 -31.58
N GLU A 202 -12.70 -7.25 -32.29
CA GLU A 202 -11.54 -6.35 -32.27
C GLU A 202 -11.33 -5.92 -30.81
N THR A 203 -10.64 -6.78 -30.05
CA THR A 203 -10.39 -6.55 -28.64
C THR A 203 -9.35 -5.47 -28.57
N VAL A 204 -9.81 -4.29 -28.21
CA VAL A 204 -8.96 -3.23 -27.70
C VAL A 204 -8.01 -3.85 -26.70
N TRP A 205 -6.72 -3.83 -27.03
CA TRP A 205 -5.63 -4.31 -26.22
C TRP A 205 -5.37 -3.35 -25.04
N GLU A 206 -6.37 -3.20 -24.17
CA GLU A 206 -6.27 -2.34 -22.99
C GLU A 206 -5.66 -3.11 -21.81
N SER A 207 -4.72 -2.45 -21.13
CA SER A 207 -4.26 -2.94 -19.84
C SER A 207 -5.36 -2.75 -18.81
N ARG A 208 -5.88 -3.86 -18.28
CA ARG A 208 -6.82 -3.82 -17.15
C ARG A 208 -6.21 -3.05 -15.98
N LEU A 209 -4.92 -3.24 -15.75
CA LEU A 209 -4.19 -2.59 -14.68
C LEU A 209 -4.10 -1.07 -14.86
N ARG A 210 -3.93 -0.60 -16.10
CA ARG A 210 -3.99 0.82 -16.45
C ARG A 210 -5.32 1.44 -16.08
N ARG A 211 -6.42 0.85 -16.55
CA ARG A 211 -7.78 1.35 -16.28
C ARG A 211 -8.04 1.44 -14.78
N VAL A 212 -7.75 0.35 -14.06
CA VAL A 212 -8.00 0.29 -12.61
C VAL A 212 -7.13 1.28 -11.84
N THR A 213 -5.86 1.41 -12.21
CA THR A 213 -4.95 2.36 -11.55
C THR A 213 -5.39 3.80 -11.77
N LEU A 214 -5.84 4.14 -12.98
CA LEU A 214 -6.35 5.47 -13.30
C LEU A 214 -7.61 5.79 -12.49
N LEU A 215 -8.64 4.96 -12.60
CA LEU A 215 -9.91 5.14 -11.89
C LEU A 215 -9.69 5.17 -10.37
N GLY A 216 -8.86 4.24 -9.85
CA GLY A 216 -8.48 4.20 -8.45
C GLY A 216 -7.82 5.50 -7.99
N SER A 217 -6.80 5.99 -8.72
CA SER A 217 -6.11 7.23 -8.35
C SER A 217 -7.05 8.45 -8.24
N GLN A 218 -8.03 8.55 -9.13
CA GLN A 218 -9.06 9.60 -9.10
C GLN A 218 -10.05 9.41 -7.95
N LEU A 219 -10.44 8.16 -7.68
CA LEU A 219 -11.34 7.81 -6.60
C LEU A 219 -10.72 8.10 -5.23
N TRP A 220 -9.47 7.68 -5.02
CA TRP A 220 -8.76 7.74 -3.73
C TRP A 220 -8.15 9.12 -3.45
N GLY A 221 -8.08 9.98 -4.47
CA GLY A 221 -7.47 11.32 -4.37
C GLY A 221 -5.94 11.31 -4.45
N GLY A 222 -5.32 10.15 -4.73
CA GLY A 222 -3.90 10.01 -5.03
C GLY A 222 -2.95 10.58 -3.97
N SER A 223 -3.36 10.57 -2.70
CA SER A 223 -2.60 11.11 -1.58
C SER A 223 -1.56 10.10 -1.14
N THR A 224 -0.31 10.32 -1.50
CA THR A 224 0.84 9.51 -1.05
C THR A 224 1.69 10.30 -0.06
N LEU A 225 2.37 9.63 0.86
CA LEU A 225 3.35 10.29 1.75
C LEU A 225 4.65 10.64 1.01
N SER A 226 4.87 10.04 -0.16
CA SER A 226 6.12 10.19 -0.90
C SER A 226 6.08 11.32 -1.93
N GLU A 227 7.12 12.15 -1.91
CA GLU A 227 7.40 13.13 -2.96
C GLU A 227 7.92 12.44 -4.23
N SER A 228 8.34 11.16 -4.19
CA SER A 228 8.80 10.44 -5.40
C SER A 228 7.75 10.41 -6.49
N VAL A 229 6.47 10.28 -6.12
CA VAL A 229 5.35 10.25 -7.06
C VAL A 229 5.17 11.64 -7.69
N GLU A 230 5.22 12.69 -6.87
CA GLU A 230 5.11 14.07 -7.32
C GLU A 230 6.30 14.49 -8.21
N ASN A 231 7.52 14.13 -7.80
CA ASN A 231 8.74 14.34 -8.56
C ASN A 231 8.70 13.59 -9.89
N CYS A 232 8.23 12.34 -9.89
CA CYS A 232 8.01 11.57 -11.10
C CYS A 232 7.02 12.28 -12.03
N ARG A 233 5.85 12.69 -11.51
CA ARG A 233 4.81 13.38 -12.29
C ARG A 233 5.34 14.68 -12.89
N SER A 234 6.04 15.48 -12.08
CA SER A 234 6.67 16.73 -12.49
C SER A 234 7.68 16.52 -13.64
N GLN A 235 8.60 15.57 -13.49
CA GLN A 235 9.60 15.27 -14.53
C GLN A 235 9.02 14.62 -15.78
N ARG A 236 7.86 13.96 -15.68
CA ARG A 236 7.14 13.34 -16.80
C ARG A 236 6.11 14.28 -17.44
N GLY A 237 5.94 15.50 -16.94
CA GLY A 237 4.95 16.45 -17.46
C GLY A 237 3.50 15.98 -17.28
N TRP A 238 3.22 15.23 -16.22
CA TRP A 238 1.87 14.75 -15.91
C TRP A 238 1.08 15.78 -15.10
N HIS A 239 -0.20 15.96 -15.44
CA HIS A 239 -1.13 16.85 -14.73
C HIS A 239 -2.43 16.11 -14.35
N PRO A 240 -2.93 16.27 -13.11
CA PRO A 240 -4.22 15.70 -12.73
C PRO A 240 -5.37 16.43 -13.46
N GLY A 241 -6.28 15.69 -14.08
CA GLY A 241 -7.48 16.26 -14.71
C GLY A 241 -7.94 15.63 -16.04
N ALA A 242 -7.25 14.61 -16.53
CA ALA A 242 -7.69 13.90 -17.73
C ALA A 242 -8.73 12.84 -17.38
N GLU A 243 -10.00 13.12 -17.72
CA GLU A 243 -11.10 12.16 -17.60
C GLU A 243 -10.98 11.05 -18.66
N PHE A 244 -11.23 9.82 -18.26
CA PHE A 244 -11.46 8.73 -19.21
C PHE A 244 -12.94 8.82 -19.62
N VAL A 245 -13.20 9.24 -20.86
CA VAL A 245 -14.57 9.24 -21.39
C VAL A 245 -14.95 7.79 -21.69
N GLU A 246 -15.85 7.24 -20.88
CA GLU A 246 -16.39 5.91 -21.09
C GLU A 246 -17.27 5.91 -22.35
N GLY A 247 -16.81 5.26 -23.43
CA GLY A 247 -17.57 5.11 -24.67
C GLY A 247 -16.86 5.47 -25.99
N ALA A 248 -15.56 5.76 -26.02
CA ALA A 248 -14.86 5.97 -27.28
C ALA A 248 -14.51 4.62 -27.95
N GLU A 249 -15.22 4.27 -29.02
CA GLU A 249 -14.83 3.20 -29.94
C GLU A 249 -13.39 3.43 -30.40
N LEU A 250 -12.52 2.47 -30.08
CA LEU A 250 -11.10 2.46 -30.44
C LEU A 250 -10.94 1.97 -31.89
N GLY A 251 -11.43 2.80 -32.82
CA GLY A 251 -11.13 2.69 -34.24
C GLY A 251 -9.74 3.24 -34.59
N PRO A 252 -9.24 3.00 -35.82
CA PRO A 252 -7.90 3.44 -36.24
C PRO A 252 -7.86 4.97 -36.37
N GLY A 253 -7.43 5.59 -35.28
CA GLY A 253 -7.47 7.03 -35.01
C GLY A 253 -7.43 7.29 -33.50
N SER A 254 -6.56 6.56 -32.80
CA SER A 254 -6.51 6.30 -31.36
C SER A 254 -6.77 7.54 -30.47
N PRO A 255 -7.53 7.41 -29.37
CA PRO A 255 -7.76 8.48 -28.42
C PRO A 255 -6.47 8.89 -27.70
N ASN A 256 -6.43 10.17 -27.37
CA ASN A 256 -5.28 10.91 -26.88
C ASN A 256 -4.67 10.30 -25.61
N ILE A 257 -3.34 10.09 -25.62
CA ILE A 257 -2.50 9.49 -24.56
C ILE A 257 -2.42 10.36 -23.28
N SER A 258 -3.20 11.44 -23.19
CA SER A 258 -3.11 12.47 -22.15
C SER A 258 -3.64 12.08 -20.76
N SER A 259 -4.23 10.89 -20.57
CA SER A 259 -4.79 10.45 -19.26
C SER A 259 -3.97 9.42 -18.49
N PHE A 260 -2.80 9.04 -18.99
CA PHE A 260 -1.96 8.02 -18.37
C PHE A 260 -0.98 8.61 -17.34
N ASP A 261 -1.04 8.17 -16.08
CA ASP A 261 -0.01 8.46 -15.08
C ASP A 261 1.03 7.32 -15.04
N PRO A 262 2.18 7.46 -15.71
CA PRO A 262 3.23 6.43 -15.71
C PRO A 262 3.81 6.20 -14.31
N CYS A 263 3.72 7.20 -13.42
CA CYS A 263 4.28 7.16 -12.07
C CYS A 263 3.48 6.26 -11.13
N MET A 264 2.37 5.69 -11.60
CA MET A 264 1.60 4.69 -10.90
C MET A 264 2.01 3.24 -11.24
N PHE A 265 3.16 3.05 -11.88
CA PHE A 265 3.70 1.73 -12.23
C PHE A 265 5.15 1.57 -11.78
N GLY A 266 5.50 0.35 -11.39
CA GLY A 266 6.80 -0.01 -10.81
C GLY A 266 7.99 0.45 -11.66
N PRO A 267 8.06 0.12 -12.97
CA PRO A 267 9.19 0.47 -13.84
C PRO A 267 9.54 1.95 -13.89
N VAL A 268 8.55 2.83 -13.72
CA VAL A 268 8.78 4.27 -13.76
C VAL A 268 9.05 4.78 -12.37
N LEU A 269 8.14 4.51 -11.42
CA LEU A 269 8.21 5.08 -10.07
C LEU A 269 9.49 4.73 -9.33
N SER A 270 9.97 3.50 -9.45
CA SER A 270 11.13 3.04 -8.67
C SER A 270 12.41 3.83 -8.95
N SER A 271 12.50 4.43 -10.14
CA SER A 271 13.65 5.25 -10.52
C SER A 271 13.66 6.61 -9.78
N PHE A 272 12.55 6.95 -9.11
CA PHE A 272 12.39 8.16 -8.32
C PHE A 272 12.38 7.89 -6.81
N VAL A 273 12.34 6.63 -6.38
CA VAL A 273 12.41 6.27 -4.95
C VAL A 273 13.84 6.45 -4.49
N GLU A 274 14.05 7.32 -3.51
CA GLU A 274 15.38 7.64 -2.98
C GLU A 274 15.82 6.68 -1.87
N SER A 275 14.86 6.14 -1.13
CA SER A 275 15.13 5.19 -0.05
C SER A 275 15.56 3.82 -0.57
N PRO A 276 16.48 3.12 0.12
CA PRO A 276 16.86 1.76 -0.25
C PRO A 276 15.65 0.83 -0.36
N LEU A 277 15.49 0.18 -1.51
CA LEU A 277 14.30 -0.60 -1.85
C LEU A 277 14.67 -1.94 -2.50
N LEU A 278 14.16 -3.05 -1.94
CA LEU A 278 14.17 -4.37 -2.57
C LEU A 278 12.77 -4.70 -3.10
N LEU A 279 12.67 -5.19 -4.33
CA LEU A 279 11.40 -5.48 -5.00
C LEU A 279 11.38 -6.88 -5.57
N SER A 280 10.21 -7.51 -5.48
CA SER A 280 9.85 -8.68 -6.27
C SER A 280 8.68 -8.35 -7.20
N MET A 281 8.64 -9.05 -8.34
CA MET A 281 7.64 -8.86 -9.39
C MET A 281 6.35 -9.62 -9.11
N GLN A 282 5.23 -9.04 -9.54
CA GLN A 282 3.92 -9.69 -9.58
C GLN A 282 3.51 -9.99 -11.03
#